data_AF-A0A933C6L2-F1
#
_entry.id   AF-A0A933C6L2-F1
#
_cell.length_a   1.000
_cell.length_b   1.000
_cell.length_c   1.000
_cell.angle_alpha   90.00
_cell.angle_beta   90.00
_cell.angle_gamma   90.00
#
_symmetry.space_group_name_H-M   'P 1'
#
loop_
_entity.id
_entity.type
_entity.pdbx_description
1 polymer ?
#
loop_
_entity_poly.entity_id
_entity_poly.type
_entity_poly.pdbx_seq_one_letter_code
_entity_poly.pdbx_strand_id
1 'polypeptide(L)'
;MTRTPLVVVVFLALTLIGCSPSATTKSVEPDHIVYLDDGDSIGVKLVRGEIIVLRVLSEFGDTLIVENASIDRIVHLSSGRDVTDRYIDSDILKAELAKQAALARREKLKADVAAGKKRKSELDRLPFAVLSATMERSPGGTPQIALTILNLTDRKISMLRTRVHCFDAQGRPQPGMRERNHIFDATSRVPIGPGEDFTTVLTLRNHPKTRKARIDIHYLEFSDKTWWKGKVEEEVQ
;
A
#
# COMPACT_ATOMS: atom_id res chain seq x y z
N MET A 1 -5.21 -0.42 -18.59
CA MET A 1 -4.27 0.18 -17.61
C MET A 1 -5.10 1.03 -16.68
N THR A 2 -5.32 0.57 -15.45
CA THR A 2 -6.09 1.32 -14.45
C THR A 2 -5.10 2.13 -13.63
N ARG A 3 -5.01 3.42 -13.92
CA ARG A 3 -4.13 4.37 -13.24
C ARG A 3 -4.77 4.79 -11.91
N THR A 4 -4.00 4.69 -10.82
CA THR A 4 -4.44 5.06 -9.48
C THR A 4 -4.52 6.59 -9.40
N PRO A 5 -5.65 7.19 -8.99
CA PRO A 5 -5.72 8.64 -8.82
C PRO A 5 -4.97 9.00 -7.53
N LEU A 6 -3.82 9.65 -7.67
CA LEU A 6 -3.17 10.33 -6.56
C LEU A 6 -3.88 11.69 -6.40
N VAL A 7 -4.57 11.90 -5.28
CA VAL A 7 -5.26 13.17 -5.02
C VAL A 7 -4.21 14.23 -4.71
N VAL A 8 -3.82 15.02 -5.70
CA VAL A 8 -3.07 16.26 -5.49
C VAL A 8 -4.05 17.31 -4.97
N VAL A 9 -4.06 17.55 -3.66
CA VAL A 9 -4.81 18.68 -3.08
C VAL A 9 -4.03 19.96 -3.39
N VAL A 10 -4.44 20.66 -4.44
CA VAL A 10 -3.87 21.97 -4.81
C VAL A 10 -4.43 23.03 -3.85
N PHE A 11 -3.55 23.69 -3.09
CA PHE A 11 -3.91 24.92 -2.39
C PHE A 11 -4.11 26.05 -3.41
N LEU A 12 -5.31 26.62 -3.38
CA LEU A 12 -5.75 27.77 -4.16
C LEU A 12 -4.74 28.93 -4.05
N ALA A 13 -4.07 29.28 -5.14
CA ALA A 13 -3.28 30.52 -5.22
C ALA A 13 -4.23 31.71 -5.31
N LEU A 14 -4.67 32.22 -4.16
CA LEU A 14 -5.39 33.49 -4.05
C LEU A 14 -4.43 34.65 -4.36
N THR A 15 -4.52 35.18 -5.58
CA THR A 15 -3.99 36.51 -5.89
C THR A 15 -4.87 37.57 -5.24
N LEU A 16 -4.43 38.12 -4.10
CA LEU A 16 -4.94 39.40 -3.60
C LEU A 16 -3.86 40.46 -3.75
N ILE A 17 -4.19 41.42 -4.62
CA ILE A 17 -3.43 42.63 -4.95
C ILE A 17 -3.42 43.55 -3.72
N GLY A 18 -2.23 43.94 -3.24
CA GLY A 18 -2.06 44.94 -2.19
C GLY A 18 -0.59 45.30 -1.97
N CYS A 19 -0.26 46.59 -2.10
CA CYS A 19 1.08 47.15 -2.34
C CYS A 19 2.16 46.98 -1.26
N SER A 20 3.42 47.06 -1.75
CA SER A 20 4.66 47.60 -1.13
C SER A 20 5.68 46.62 -0.53
N PRO A 21 7.01 46.91 -0.63
CA PRO A 21 7.91 46.08 -1.43
C PRO A 21 9.09 45.44 -0.67
N SER A 22 9.89 44.68 -1.43
CA SER A 22 11.26 44.23 -1.15
C SER A 22 11.44 42.96 -0.31
N ALA A 23 11.33 41.83 -1.00
CA ALA A 23 12.40 40.85 -0.93
C ALA A 23 12.78 40.52 -2.38
N THR A 24 14.07 40.61 -2.72
CA THR A 24 14.63 39.94 -3.88
C THR A 24 14.32 38.44 -3.76
N THR A 25 13.18 38.02 -4.27
CA THR A 25 12.91 36.62 -4.58
C THR A 25 13.85 36.30 -5.74
N LYS A 26 15.03 35.77 -5.41
CA LYS A 26 15.77 34.94 -6.37
C LYS A 26 14.72 34.00 -6.96
N SER A 27 14.48 34.15 -8.26
CA SER A 27 13.60 33.25 -9.03
C SER A 27 13.97 31.84 -8.61
N VAL A 28 13.08 31.20 -7.86
CA VAL A 28 13.31 29.83 -7.43
C VAL A 28 13.03 29.01 -8.68
N GLU A 29 14.08 28.62 -9.40
CA GLU A 29 13.93 27.79 -10.59
C GLU A 29 13.40 26.40 -10.18
N PRO A 30 12.52 25.78 -10.98
CA PRO A 30 12.12 24.41 -10.76
C PRO A 30 13.32 23.49 -10.87
N ASP A 31 13.37 22.46 -10.02
CA ASP A 31 14.38 21.39 -10.11
C ASP A 31 13.79 20.08 -10.65
N HIS A 32 12.45 19.99 -10.79
CA HIS A 32 11.76 18.85 -11.38
C HIS A 32 10.63 19.28 -12.34
N ILE A 33 10.29 18.39 -13.27
CA ILE A 33 9.06 18.44 -14.07
C ILE A 33 8.20 17.23 -13.70
N VAL A 34 6.93 17.48 -13.38
CA VAL A 34 5.88 16.49 -13.24
C VAL A 34 5.12 16.44 -14.57
N TYR A 35 5.12 15.29 -15.23
CA TYR A 35 4.30 15.02 -16.40
C TYR A 35 2.97 14.42 -15.96
N LEU A 36 1.89 15.01 -16.46
CA LEU A 36 0.53 14.55 -16.26
C LEU A 36 0.13 13.62 -17.40
N ASP A 37 -0.84 12.76 -17.09
CA ASP A 37 -1.39 11.76 -18.00
C ASP A 37 -2.01 12.29 -19.29
N ASP A 38 -2.46 13.55 -19.27
CA ASP A 38 -3.13 14.26 -20.36
C ASP A 38 -2.16 14.99 -21.29
N GLY A 39 -0.84 14.85 -21.06
CA GLY A 39 0.21 15.49 -21.85
C GLY A 39 0.74 16.79 -21.25
N ASP A 40 0.05 17.32 -20.24
CA ASP A 40 0.46 18.56 -19.58
C ASP A 40 1.67 18.36 -18.63
N SER A 41 2.33 19.46 -18.25
CA SER A 41 3.47 19.38 -17.35
C SER A 41 3.56 20.54 -16.35
N ILE A 42 4.09 20.22 -15.17
CA ILE A 42 4.23 21.16 -14.05
C ILE A 42 5.69 21.22 -13.63
N GLY A 43 6.30 22.40 -13.71
CA GLY A 43 7.60 22.69 -13.12
C GLY A 43 7.47 22.90 -11.62
N VAL A 44 8.13 22.06 -10.84
CA VAL A 44 8.05 22.08 -9.38
C VAL A 44 9.43 22.18 -8.75
N LYS A 45 9.45 22.61 -7.48
CA LYS A 45 10.60 22.43 -6.60
C LYS A 45 10.24 21.52 -5.46
N LEU A 46 11.06 20.50 -5.25
CA LEU A 46 10.83 19.49 -4.21
C LEU A 46 11.68 19.84 -2.99
N VAL A 47 11.02 20.28 -1.91
CA VAL A 47 11.70 20.69 -0.67
C VAL A 47 11.22 19.79 0.47
N ARG A 48 12.08 18.89 0.93
CA ARG A 48 11.84 18.06 2.14
C ARG A 48 10.46 17.37 2.19
N GLY A 49 10.00 16.84 1.06
CA GLY A 49 8.71 16.13 0.96
C GLY A 49 7.52 17.02 0.62
N GLU A 50 7.72 18.33 0.49
CA GLU A 50 6.71 19.26 -0.02
C GLU A 50 6.96 19.55 -1.51
N ILE A 51 5.88 19.57 -2.29
CA ILE A 51 5.89 19.96 -3.70
C ILE A 51 5.52 21.44 -3.78
N ILE A 52 6.47 22.28 -4.18
CA ILE A 52 6.22 23.69 -4.46
C ILE A 52 6.01 23.83 -5.95
N VAL A 53 4.79 24.16 -6.36
CA VAL A 53 4.47 24.43 -7.77
C VAL A 53 5.02 25.80 -8.15
N LEU A 54 5.87 25.84 -9.17
CA LEU A 54 6.55 27.06 -9.61
C LEU A 54 6.13 27.49 -11.01
N ARG A 55 5.77 26.53 -11.87
CA ARG A 55 5.34 26.80 -13.24
C ARG A 55 4.37 25.73 -13.71
N VAL A 56 3.35 26.13 -14.46
CA VAL A 56 2.40 25.22 -15.09
C VAL A 56 2.45 25.45 -16.60
N LEU A 57 2.52 24.39 -17.38
CA LEU A 57 2.55 24.41 -18.84
C LEU A 57 1.48 23.46 -19.36
N SER A 58 0.47 24.01 -20.03
CA SER A 58 -0.49 23.20 -20.78
C SER A 58 0.00 22.99 -22.21
N GLU A 59 -0.18 21.78 -22.75
CA GLU A 59 0.02 21.46 -24.15
C GLU A 59 -0.84 22.35 -25.07
N PHE A 60 -2.04 22.72 -24.58
CA PHE A 60 -3.02 23.51 -25.34
C PHE A 60 -2.91 25.02 -25.10
N GLY A 61 -2.02 25.47 -24.22
CA GLY A 61 -1.79 26.90 -23.92
C GLY A 61 -2.85 27.56 -23.02
N ASP A 62 -3.77 26.77 -22.46
CA ASP A 62 -4.86 27.26 -21.63
C ASP A 62 -4.49 27.35 -20.13
N THR A 63 -5.37 27.98 -19.35
CA THR A 63 -5.28 27.96 -17.87
C THR A 63 -5.57 26.55 -17.39
N LEU A 64 -4.57 25.93 -16.78
CA LEU A 64 -4.64 24.54 -16.34
C LEU A 64 -5.24 24.45 -14.94
N ILE A 65 -6.37 23.76 -14.82
CA ILE A 65 -7.02 23.43 -13.55
C ILE A 65 -6.70 21.96 -13.24
N VAL A 66 -5.77 21.74 -12.30
CA VAL A 66 -5.38 20.38 -11.88
C VAL A 66 -6.33 19.93 -10.77
N GLU A 67 -7.32 19.10 -11.10
CA GLU A 67 -8.16 18.43 -10.11
C GLU A 67 -8.05 16.91 -10.31
N ASN A 68 -7.62 16.17 -9.28
CA ASN A 68 -7.46 14.71 -9.30
C ASN A 68 -6.58 14.17 -10.46
N ALA A 69 -5.60 14.94 -10.91
CA ALA A 69 -4.72 14.50 -11.99
C ALA A 69 -3.80 13.34 -11.54
N SER A 70 -3.68 12.33 -12.40
CA SER A 70 -2.73 11.24 -12.20
C SER A 70 -1.36 11.65 -12.77
N ILE A 71 -0.32 11.35 -12.01
CA ILE A 71 1.07 11.64 -12.37
C ILE A 71 1.59 10.49 -13.21
N ASP A 72 2.01 10.79 -14.44
CA ASP A 72 2.65 9.82 -15.32
C ASP A 72 4.12 9.65 -14.94
N ARG A 73 4.83 10.76 -14.74
CA ARG A 73 6.28 10.76 -14.49
C ARG A 73 6.79 12.01 -13.78
N ILE A 74 7.83 11.89 -12.96
CA ILE A 74 8.58 13.00 -12.37
C ILE A 74 10.05 12.92 -12.82
N VAL A 75 10.55 13.98 -13.44
CA VAL A 75 11.91 14.05 -13.98
C VAL A 75 12.70 15.18 -13.32
N HIS A 76 13.89 14.86 -12.82
CA HIS A 76 14.81 15.87 -12.30
C HIS A 76 15.48 16.62 -13.46
N LEU A 77 15.35 17.95 -13.47
CA LEU A 77 15.70 18.80 -14.60
C LEU A 77 17.19 18.76 -14.97
N SER A 78 18.07 18.78 -13.96
CA SER A 78 19.51 18.85 -14.23
C SER A 78 20.14 17.50 -14.59
N SER A 79 19.53 16.39 -14.21
CA SER A 79 20.05 15.05 -14.51
C SER A 79 19.25 14.30 -15.58
N GLY A 80 18.07 14.80 -15.97
CA GLY A 80 17.14 14.10 -16.85
C GLY A 80 16.63 12.76 -16.30
N ARG A 81 16.91 12.46 -15.02
CA ARG A 81 16.60 11.18 -14.41
C ARG A 81 15.13 11.14 -14.02
N ASP A 82 14.46 10.06 -14.42
CA ASP A 82 13.16 9.68 -13.88
C ASP A 82 13.32 9.31 -12.39
N VAL A 83 12.59 10.05 -11.55
CA VAL A 83 12.60 9.92 -10.09
C VAL A 83 11.19 9.67 -9.56
N THR A 84 10.26 9.24 -10.42
CA THR A 84 8.86 8.96 -10.05
C THR A 84 8.76 8.00 -8.86
N ASP A 85 9.66 7.01 -8.81
CA ASP A 85 9.81 6.01 -7.75
C ASP A 85 10.15 6.60 -6.36
N ARG A 86 10.69 7.82 -6.31
CA ARG A 86 11.07 8.50 -5.06
C ARG A 86 9.94 9.32 -4.44
N TYR A 87 8.88 9.60 -5.21
CA TYR A 87 7.84 10.56 -4.84
C TYR A 87 6.44 9.98 -4.86
N ILE A 88 6.21 8.88 -5.59
CA ILE A 88 5.14 7.96 -5.23
C ILE A 88 5.63 7.25 -3.97
N ASP A 89 4.80 7.23 -2.91
CA ASP A 89 5.09 6.43 -1.73
C ASP A 89 5.48 5.03 -2.18
N SER A 90 6.77 4.70 -2.07
CA SER A 90 7.35 3.51 -2.70
C SER A 90 6.63 2.26 -2.20
N ASP A 91 6.07 2.31 -0.99
CA ASP A 91 5.41 1.17 -0.38
C ASP A 91 3.96 1.02 -0.89
N ILE A 92 3.27 2.13 -1.20
CA ILE A 92 1.98 2.10 -1.91
C ILE A 92 2.16 1.55 -3.33
N LEU A 93 3.17 2.01 -4.06
CA LEU A 93 3.45 1.51 -5.42
C LEU A 93 3.82 0.03 -5.41
N LYS A 94 4.67 -0.41 -4.47
CA LYS A 94 5.00 -1.83 -4.29
C LYS A 94 3.76 -2.66 -4.01
N ALA A 95 2.86 -2.18 -3.14
CA ALA A 95 1.63 -2.88 -2.81
C ALA A 95 0.71 -3.02 -4.03
N GLU A 96 0.56 -1.96 -4.83
CA GLU A 96 -0.26 -1.99 -6.05
C GLU A 96 0.34 -2.91 -7.13
N LEU A 97 1.66 -2.85 -7.34
CA LEU A 97 2.35 -3.77 -8.26
C LEU A 97 2.23 -5.22 -7.80
N ALA A 98 2.35 -5.48 -6.49
CA ALA A 98 2.14 -6.81 -5.91
C ALA A 98 0.70 -7.30 -6.11
N LYS A 99 -0.29 -6.42 -5.95
CA LYS A 99 -1.70 -6.70 -6.21
C LYS A 99 -1.92 -7.10 -7.68
N GLN A 100 -1.42 -6.30 -8.62
CA GLN A 100 -1.52 -6.61 -10.05
C GLN A 100 -0.84 -7.93 -10.42
N ALA A 101 0.37 -8.18 -9.89
CA ALA A 101 1.09 -9.43 -10.11
C ALA A 101 0.33 -10.65 -9.55
N ALA A 102 -0.28 -10.53 -8.37
CA ALA A 102 -1.06 -11.60 -7.74
C ALA A 102 -2.32 -11.94 -8.56
N LEU A 103 -3.05 -10.92 -9.03
CA LEU A 103 -4.20 -11.10 -9.91
C LEU A 103 -3.81 -11.74 -11.25
N ALA A 104 -2.74 -11.26 -11.88
CA ALA A 104 -2.23 -11.82 -13.14
C ALA A 104 -1.83 -13.30 -12.98
N ARG A 105 -1.17 -13.65 -11.87
CA ARG A 105 -0.83 -15.05 -11.55
C ARG A 105 -2.10 -15.91 -11.39
N ARG A 106 -3.15 -15.38 -10.77
CA ARG A 106 -4.42 -16.07 -10.57
C ARG A 106 -5.14 -16.32 -11.89
N GLU A 107 -5.18 -15.33 -12.79
CA GLU A 107 -5.80 -15.46 -14.11
C GLU A 107 -5.04 -16.45 -14.99
N LYS A 108 -3.71 -16.41 -14.98
CA LYS A 108 -2.89 -17.43 -15.65
C LYS A 108 -3.19 -18.83 -15.11
N LEU A 109 -3.32 -18.98 -13.80
CA LEU A 109 -3.65 -20.27 -13.18
C LEU A 109 -5.06 -20.75 -13.56
N LYS A 110 -6.04 -19.86 -13.67
CA LYS A 110 -7.39 -20.19 -14.18
C LYS A 110 -7.30 -20.69 -15.62
N ALA A 111 -6.56 -20.00 -16.49
CA ALA A 111 -6.37 -20.39 -17.88
C ALA A 111 -5.66 -21.75 -18.00
N ASP A 112 -4.62 -22.01 -17.19
CA ASP A 112 -3.93 -23.30 -17.17
C ASP A 112 -4.83 -24.45 -16.68
N VAL A 113 -5.69 -24.21 -15.69
CA VAL A 113 -6.69 -25.20 -15.23
C VAL A 113 -7.73 -25.45 -16.32
N ALA A 114 -8.23 -24.41 -16.98
CA ALA A 114 -9.19 -24.53 -18.09
C ALA A 114 -8.59 -25.28 -19.29
N ALA A 115 -7.29 -25.10 -19.54
CA ALA A 115 -6.53 -25.83 -20.55
C ALA A 115 -6.11 -27.25 -20.11
N GLY A 116 -6.50 -27.70 -18.91
CA GLY A 116 -6.15 -29.03 -18.38
C GLY A 116 -4.69 -29.21 -17.98
N LYS A 117 -3.87 -28.15 -18.01
CA LYS A 117 -2.45 -28.19 -17.65
C LYS A 117 -2.23 -28.31 -16.14
N LYS A 118 -3.23 -27.92 -15.35
CA LYS A 118 -3.18 -27.88 -13.89
C LYS A 118 -4.48 -28.37 -13.27
N ARG A 119 -4.40 -28.85 -12.02
CA ARG A 119 -5.57 -29.32 -11.27
C ARG A 119 -6.31 -28.15 -10.64
N LYS A 120 -7.65 -28.22 -10.60
CA LYS A 120 -8.49 -27.24 -9.87
C LYS A 120 -8.06 -27.07 -8.40
N SER A 121 -7.56 -28.13 -7.77
CA SER A 121 -7.04 -28.06 -6.40
C SER A 121 -5.82 -27.14 -6.21
N GLU A 122 -5.05 -26.82 -7.27
CA GLU A 122 -4.00 -25.80 -7.20
C GLU A 122 -4.60 -24.39 -7.04
N LEU A 123 -5.75 -24.17 -7.68
CA LEU A 123 -6.52 -22.94 -7.60
C LEU A 123 -7.03 -22.69 -6.17
N ASP A 124 -7.58 -23.75 -5.58
CA ASP A 124 -8.20 -23.71 -4.25
C ASP A 124 -7.17 -23.60 -3.11
N ARG A 125 -5.90 -23.90 -3.38
CA ARG A 125 -4.79 -23.74 -2.43
C ARG A 125 -4.34 -22.30 -2.22
N LEU A 126 -4.67 -21.38 -3.13
CA LEU A 126 -4.27 -19.97 -3.07
C LEU A 126 -5.49 -19.05 -3.02
N PRO A 127 -6.29 -19.08 -1.93
CA PRO A 127 -7.48 -18.24 -1.84
C PRO A 127 -7.18 -16.75 -1.61
N PHE A 128 -5.94 -16.39 -1.27
CA PHE A 128 -5.53 -15.01 -1.04
C PHE A 128 -4.05 -14.81 -1.36
N ALA A 129 -3.62 -13.55 -1.42
CA ALA A 129 -2.23 -13.14 -1.37
C ALA A 129 -2.02 -12.18 -0.20
N VAL A 130 -0.84 -12.23 0.44
CA VAL A 130 -0.41 -11.18 1.38
C VAL A 130 0.28 -10.10 0.55
N LEU A 131 -0.21 -8.86 0.64
CA LEU A 131 0.36 -7.73 -0.09
C LEU A 131 1.39 -6.99 0.75
N SER A 132 1.12 -6.84 2.04
CA SER A 132 2.05 -6.26 2.99
C SER A 132 1.82 -6.81 4.39
N ALA A 133 2.89 -6.89 5.16
CA ALA A 133 2.86 -7.19 6.58
C ALA A 133 3.96 -6.36 7.25
N THR A 134 3.57 -5.41 8.09
CA THR A 134 4.50 -4.51 8.79
C THR A 134 4.21 -4.52 10.27
N MET A 135 5.23 -4.26 11.08
CA MET A 135 5.08 -4.11 12.51
C MET A 135 5.62 -2.77 12.96
N GLU A 136 4.78 -2.04 13.68
CA GLU A 136 5.13 -0.74 14.26
C GLU A 136 4.76 -0.73 15.74
N ARG A 137 5.16 0.32 16.45
CA ARG A 137 4.75 0.54 17.83
C ARG A 137 3.75 1.68 17.87
N SER A 138 2.63 1.46 18.54
CA SER A 138 1.70 2.52 18.86
C SER A 138 2.38 3.60 19.72
N PRO A 139 1.81 4.82 19.82
CA PRO A 139 2.33 5.86 20.72
C PRO A 139 2.47 5.40 22.18
N GLY A 140 1.64 4.45 22.62
CA GLY A 140 1.75 3.81 23.94
C GLY A 140 2.78 2.69 24.03
N GLY A 141 3.64 2.54 23.03
CA GLY A 141 4.72 1.55 22.98
C GLY A 141 4.27 0.11 22.72
N THR A 142 2.99 -0.14 22.41
CA THR A 142 2.48 -1.49 22.16
C THR A 142 2.73 -1.89 20.71
N PRO A 143 3.29 -3.07 20.41
CA PRO A 143 3.46 -3.54 19.05
C PRO A 143 2.11 -3.70 18.33
N GLN A 144 2.04 -3.21 17.11
CA GLN A 144 0.90 -3.32 16.20
C GLN A 144 1.39 -3.88 14.87
N ILE A 145 0.68 -4.88 14.36
CA ILE A 145 0.96 -5.47 13.06
C ILE A 145 -0.12 -5.00 12.09
N ALA A 146 0.26 -4.32 11.01
CA ALA A 146 -0.61 -4.05 9.89
C ALA A 146 -0.43 -5.16 8.84
N LEU A 147 -1.51 -5.86 8.51
CA LEU A 147 -1.51 -6.96 7.56
C LEU A 147 -2.53 -6.66 6.46
N THR A 148 -2.05 -6.60 5.22
CA THR A 148 -2.87 -6.39 4.04
C THR A 148 -2.98 -7.68 3.24
N ILE A 149 -4.20 -8.15 3.04
CA ILE A 149 -4.48 -9.35 2.25
C ILE A 149 -5.39 -9.02 1.07
N LEU A 150 -5.15 -9.69 -0.05
CA LEU A 150 -5.96 -9.64 -1.26
C LEU A 150 -6.77 -10.92 -1.40
N ASN A 151 -8.09 -10.81 -1.58
CA ASN A 151 -8.94 -11.96 -1.87
C ASN A 151 -8.78 -12.40 -3.33
N LEU A 152 -8.21 -13.59 -3.55
CA LEU A 152 -8.01 -14.17 -4.88
C LEU A 152 -9.15 -15.12 -5.29
N THR A 153 -10.20 -15.26 -4.49
CA THR A 153 -11.36 -16.09 -4.80
C THR A 153 -12.44 -15.29 -5.52
N ASP A 154 -13.36 -16.01 -6.14
CA ASP A 154 -14.63 -15.53 -6.68
C ASP A 154 -15.71 -15.38 -5.59
N ARG A 155 -15.35 -15.66 -4.33
CA ARG A 155 -16.26 -15.65 -3.18
C ARG A 155 -15.86 -14.58 -2.19
N LYS A 156 -16.84 -14.09 -1.45
CA LYS A 156 -16.61 -13.14 -0.36
C LYS A 156 -16.02 -13.88 0.83
N ILE A 157 -14.88 -13.42 1.34
CA ILE A 157 -14.34 -13.88 2.63
C ILE A 157 -15.14 -13.18 3.73
N SER A 158 -15.70 -13.95 4.67
CA SER A 158 -16.53 -13.46 5.78
C SER A 158 -15.78 -13.44 7.11
N MET A 159 -14.77 -14.31 7.27
CA MET A 159 -13.94 -14.35 8.48
C MET A 159 -12.53 -14.82 8.15
N LEU A 160 -11.55 -14.22 8.82
CA LEU A 160 -10.14 -14.56 8.80
C LEU A 160 -9.67 -14.87 10.22
N ARG A 161 -8.97 -15.99 10.44
CA ARG A 161 -8.24 -16.22 11.69
C ARG A 161 -6.74 -16.23 11.44
N THR A 162 -6.04 -15.43 12.24
CA THR A 162 -4.59 -15.30 12.23
C THR A 162 -4.04 -15.77 13.57
N ARG A 163 -2.85 -16.35 13.53
CA ARG A 163 -2.07 -16.66 14.71
C ARG A 163 -0.74 -15.93 14.59
N VAL A 164 -0.37 -15.18 15.60
CA VAL A 164 0.87 -14.41 15.63
C VAL A 164 1.79 -15.02 16.67
N HIS A 165 2.91 -15.56 16.21
CA HIS A 165 4.02 -16.01 17.06
C HIS A 165 4.90 -14.81 17.39
N CYS A 166 5.11 -14.55 18.68
CA CYS A 166 5.81 -13.38 19.19
C CYS A 166 7.22 -13.74 19.63
N PHE A 167 8.20 -12.95 19.21
CA PHE A 167 9.62 -13.16 19.49
C PHE A 167 10.30 -11.89 20.01
N ASP A 168 11.40 -12.07 20.74
CA ASP A 168 12.32 -10.99 21.10
C ASP A 168 13.22 -10.59 19.91
N ALA A 169 14.13 -9.63 20.12
CA ALA A 169 15.01 -9.16 19.04
C ALA A 169 15.97 -10.26 18.55
N GLN A 170 16.31 -11.21 19.42
CA GLN A 170 17.18 -12.35 19.16
C GLN A 170 16.42 -13.53 18.52
N GLY A 171 15.11 -13.41 18.28
CA GLY A 171 14.28 -14.46 17.69
C GLY A 171 13.83 -15.54 18.69
N ARG A 172 14.00 -15.33 19.99
CA ARG A 172 13.53 -16.26 21.02
C ARG A 172 12.04 -16.02 21.31
N PRO A 173 11.25 -17.08 21.57
CA PRO A 173 9.84 -16.93 21.91
C PRO A 173 9.65 -15.97 23.08
N GLN A 174 8.84 -14.92 22.87
CA GLN A 174 8.56 -13.90 23.88
C GLN A 174 7.17 -14.16 24.47
N PRO A 175 7.08 -14.65 25.73
CA PRO A 175 5.80 -14.83 26.37
C PRO A 175 5.08 -13.49 26.57
N GLY A 176 3.76 -13.58 26.60
CA GLY A 176 2.89 -12.45 26.90
C GLY A 176 2.86 -12.10 28.38
N MET A 177 2.07 -11.09 28.73
CA MET A 177 1.76 -10.74 30.12
C MET A 177 1.14 -11.94 30.85
N ARG A 178 1.43 -12.09 32.14
CA ARG A 178 0.96 -13.20 32.99
C ARG A 178 1.39 -14.59 32.47
N GLU A 179 2.60 -14.69 31.93
CA GLU A 179 3.19 -15.94 31.43
C GLU A 179 2.34 -16.66 30.38
N ARG A 180 1.48 -15.90 29.66
CA ARG A 180 0.81 -16.43 28.48
C ARG A 180 1.85 -16.91 27.47
N ASN A 181 1.50 -17.94 26.71
CA ASN A 181 2.34 -18.44 25.63
C ASN A 181 2.76 -17.30 24.67
N HIS A 182 3.75 -17.58 23.84
CA HIS A 182 4.26 -16.64 22.84
C HIS A 182 3.31 -16.47 21.64
N ILE A 183 2.04 -16.85 21.77
CA ILE A 183 1.07 -16.90 20.68
C ILE A 183 -0.05 -15.90 20.96
N PHE A 184 -0.39 -15.11 19.94
CA PHE A 184 -1.52 -14.20 19.93
C PHE A 184 -2.47 -14.63 18.80
N ASP A 185 -3.64 -15.13 19.15
CA ASP A 185 -4.67 -15.47 18.17
C ASP A 185 -5.58 -14.25 17.91
N ALA A 186 -5.86 -13.98 16.64
CA ALA A 186 -6.73 -12.90 16.22
C ALA A 186 -7.81 -13.41 15.25
N THR A 187 -8.94 -12.70 15.22
CA THR A 187 -10.03 -12.98 14.28
C THR A 187 -10.54 -11.67 13.72
N SER A 188 -10.56 -11.55 12.39
CA SER A 188 -11.25 -10.47 11.69
C SER A 188 -12.54 -11.01 11.08
N ARG A 189 -13.63 -10.24 11.22
CA ARG A 189 -14.93 -10.50 10.59
C ARG A 189 -15.31 -9.42 9.57
N VAL A 190 -14.34 -8.58 9.20
CA VAL A 190 -14.58 -7.60 8.15
C VAL A 190 -14.65 -8.35 6.82
N PRO A 191 -15.76 -8.23 6.09
CA PRO A 191 -15.91 -8.92 4.82
C PRO A 191 -14.94 -8.40 3.76
N ILE A 192 -14.44 -9.29 2.91
CA ILE A 192 -13.55 -8.95 1.79
C ILE A 192 -14.16 -9.52 0.50
N GLY A 193 -14.56 -8.66 -0.43
CA GLY A 193 -15.13 -9.06 -1.72
C GLY A 193 -14.09 -9.70 -2.65
N PRO A 194 -14.53 -10.33 -3.75
CA PRO A 194 -13.64 -10.90 -4.77
C PRO A 194 -12.73 -9.83 -5.38
N GLY A 195 -11.41 -10.06 -5.37
CA GLY A 195 -10.42 -9.12 -5.91
C GLY A 195 -10.19 -7.86 -5.06
N GLU A 196 -10.91 -7.72 -3.96
CA GLU A 196 -10.69 -6.65 -2.98
C GLU A 196 -9.56 -7.02 -2.03
N ASP A 197 -8.82 -6.00 -1.61
CA ASP A 197 -7.86 -6.07 -0.53
C ASP A 197 -8.40 -5.45 0.75
N PHE A 198 -7.88 -5.92 1.89
CA PHE A 198 -8.27 -5.46 3.20
C PHE A 198 -7.06 -5.43 4.13
N THR A 199 -6.92 -4.31 4.84
CA THR A 199 -5.89 -4.13 5.87
C THR A 199 -6.48 -4.33 7.25
N THR A 200 -5.88 -5.21 8.04
CA THR A 200 -6.20 -5.40 9.45
C THR A 200 -5.04 -4.99 10.34
N VAL A 201 -5.34 -4.31 11.46
CA VAL A 201 -4.34 -3.92 12.45
C VAL A 201 -4.50 -4.78 13.70
N LEU A 202 -3.51 -5.63 13.95
CA LEU A 202 -3.45 -6.53 15.10
C LEU A 202 -2.63 -5.87 16.21
N THR A 203 -3.30 -5.36 17.24
CA THR A 203 -2.61 -4.77 18.40
C THR A 203 -2.25 -5.86 19.41
N LEU A 204 -0.95 -6.09 19.62
CA LEU A 204 -0.41 -7.12 20.51
C LEU A 204 -0.43 -6.68 21.99
N ARG A 205 -1.61 -6.31 22.50
CA ARG A 205 -1.78 -5.73 23.85
C ARG A 205 -1.21 -6.60 24.97
N ASN A 206 -1.31 -7.92 24.81
CA ASN A 206 -0.82 -8.87 25.79
C ASN A 206 0.65 -9.26 25.56
N HIS A 207 1.30 -8.78 24.50
CA HIS A 207 2.70 -9.09 24.16
C HIS A 207 3.48 -7.80 23.88
N PRO A 208 3.60 -6.86 24.85
CA PRO A 208 4.20 -5.53 24.62
C PRO A 208 5.71 -5.57 24.34
N LYS A 209 6.36 -6.66 24.76
CA LYS A 209 7.80 -6.89 24.60
C LYS A 209 8.18 -7.49 23.24
N THR A 210 7.21 -7.82 22.38
CA THR A 210 7.47 -8.36 21.04
C THR A 210 8.31 -7.38 20.22
N ARG A 211 9.33 -7.92 19.56
CA ARG A 211 10.24 -7.21 18.65
C ARG A 211 10.28 -7.82 17.27
N LYS A 212 9.89 -9.09 17.12
CA LYS A 212 9.73 -9.81 15.86
C LYS A 212 8.47 -10.65 15.94
N ALA A 213 7.78 -10.88 14.83
CA ALA A 213 6.65 -11.77 14.81
C ALA A 213 6.58 -12.60 13.53
N ARG A 214 5.94 -13.77 13.65
CA ARG A 214 5.55 -14.60 12.51
C ARG A 214 4.03 -14.74 12.50
N ILE A 215 3.42 -14.48 11.36
CA ILE A 215 1.97 -14.46 11.16
C ILE A 215 1.56 -15.70 10.39
N ASP A 216 0.67 -16.49 10.97
CA ASP A 216 0.10 -17.69 10.38
C ASP A 216 -1.39 -17.43 10.06
N ILE A 217 -1.72 -17.27 8.78
CA ILE A 217 -3.12 -17.30 8.33
C ILE A 217 -3.51 -18.76 8.13
N HIS A 218 -4.40 -19.26 8.99
CA HIS A 218 -4.69 -20.70 9.04
C HIS A 218 -6.15 -21.08 8.78
N TYR A 219 -7.04 -20.09 8.74
CA TYR A 219 -8.47 -20.34 8.52
C TYR A 219 -9.14 -19.14 7.85
N LEU A 220 -9.96 -19.44 6.83
CA LEU A 220 -10.87 -18.51 6.18
C LEU A 220 -12.27 -19.12 6.15
N GLU A 221 -13.29 -18.32 6.48
CA GLU A 221 -14.71 -18.63 6.21
C GLU A 221 -15.16 -17.79 5.01
N PHE A 222 -15.90 -18.41 4.09
CA PHE A 222 -16.53 -17.72 2.97
C PHE A 222 -17.99 -17.38 3.30
N SER A 223 -18.61 -16.50 2.52
CA SER A 223 -20.02 -16.12 2.69
C SER A 223 -21.00 -17.28 2.53
N ASP A 224 -20.61 -18.31 1.76
CA ASP A 224 -21.39 -19.54 1.52
C ASP A 224 -21.26 -20.58 2.66
N LYS A 225 -20.61 -20.22 3.78
CA LYS A 225 -20.32 -21.09 4.94
C LYS A 225 -19.35 -22.24 4.67
N THR A 226 -18.74 -22.30 3.49
CA THR A 226 -17.56 -23.14 3.29
C THR A 226 -16.33 -22.49 3.92
N TRP A 227 -15.29 -23.29 4.14
CA TRP A 227 -14.06 -22.79 4.74
C TRP A 227 -12.83 -23.32 4.01
N TRP A 228 -11.78 -22.50 4.05
CA TRP A 228 -10.43 -22.94 3.72
C TRP A 228 -9.63 -23.14 5.01
N LYS A 229 -8.89 -24.24 5.06
CA LYS A 229 -7.92 -24.54 6.11
C LYS A 229 -6.58 -24.82 5.43
N GLY A 230 -5.56 -24.06 5.81
CA GLY A 230 -4.20 -24.20 5.31
C GLY A 230 -3.24 -23.44 6.21
N LYS A 231 -2.01 -23.21 5.77
CA LYS A 231 -1.04 -22.41 6.51
C LYS A 231 -0.25 -21.55 5.53
N VAL A 232 -0.28 -20.24 5.73
CA VAL A 232 0.61 -19.27 5.08
C VAL A 232 1.35 -18.54 6.19
N GLU A 233 2.69 -18.53 6.12
CA GLU A 233 3.57 -17.92 7.11
C GLU A 233 4.21 -16.66 6.53
N GLU A 234 4.14 -15.56 7.27
CA GLU A 234 4.83 -14.30 6.93
C GLU A 234 5.61 -13.78 8.13
N GLU A 235 6.86 -13.41 7.92
CA GLU A 235 7.73 -12.82 8.95
C GLU A 235 7.63 -11.29 8.93
N VAL A 236 7.51 -10.69 10.11
CA VAL A 236 7.53 -9.24 10.29
C VAL A 236 8.57 -8.85 11.34
N GLN A 237 9.30 -7.77 11.06
CA GLN A 237 10.37 -7.23 11.90
C GLN A 237 10.08 -5.79 12.27
#